data_AF-A0AAW4FRT3-F1
#
_entry.id   AF-A0AAW4FRT3-F1
#
_cell.length_a   1.000
_cell.length_b   1.000
_cell.length_c   1.000
_cell.angle_alpha   90.00
_cell.angle_beta   90.00
_cell.angle_gamma   90.00
#
_symmetry.space_group_name_H-M   'P 1'
#
loop_
_entity.id
_entity.type
_entity.pdbx_description
1 polymer ?
#
loop_
_entity_poly.entity_id
_entity_poly.type
_entity_poly.pdbx_seq_one_letter_code
_entity_poly.pdbx_strand_id
1 'polypeptide(L)'
;MQGKAIRNVFISNRTIGANIVSQDLIFETIVRHTREVLPGLDGYVFKPTDSLRELGANSIDRADIIMMTLESLSLDFPLIEVAKAQSIGDLAGIIHAKI
;
A
#
# COMPACT_ATOMS: atom_id res chain seq x y z
N MET A 1 5.78 -11.40 31.37
CA MET A 1 4.55 -11.25 30.56
C MET A 1 4.14 -9.78 30.60
N GLN A 2 4.34 -9.03 29.52
CA GLN A 2 3.79 -7.68 29.40
C GLN A 2 3.05 -7.61 28.07
N GLY A 3 1.74 -7.46 28.16
CA GLY A 3 0.85 -7.33 27.01
C GLY A 3 0.60 -5.87 26.65
N LYS A 4 0.19 -5.71 25.39
CA LYS A 4 -0.69 -4.66 24.87
C LYS A 4 -0.11 -3.25 24.72
N ALA A 5 0.28 -2.94 23.49
CA ALA A 5 0.09 -1.61 22.91
C ALA A 5 -0.33 -1.75 21.44
N ILE A 6 -1.63 -1.97 21.26
CA ILE A 6 -2.38 -1.67 20.04
C ILE A 6 -2.06 -0.23 19.62
N ARG A 7 -1.35 -0.03 18.52
CA ARG A 7 -1.17 1.30 17.91
C ARG A 7 -2.04 1.40 16.66
N ASN A 8 -3.32 1.64 16.89
CA ASN A 8 -4.16 2.38 15.96
C ASN A 8 -3.71 3.85 16.01
N VAL A 9 -3.03 4.32 14.98
CA VAL A 9 -2.90 5.76 14.71
C VAL A 9 -3.43 5.97 13.29
N PHE A 10 -4.75 6.04 13.18
CA PHE A 10 -5.44 6.51 12.00
C PHE A 10 -5.55 8.03 12.10
N ILE A 11 -4.78 8.70 11.25
CA ILE A 11 -5.01 10.02 10.65
C ILE A 11 -5.37 11.16 11.61
N SER A 12 -4.38 12.01 11.89
CA SER A 12 -4.62 13.39 12.36
C SER A 12 -3.85 14.38 11.49
N ASN A 13 -4.56 15.45 11.14
CA ASN A 13 -4.14 16.68 10.45
C ASN A 13 -3.94 16.69 8.93
N ARG A 14 -5.04 17.07 8.27
CA ARG A 14 -5.04 17.76 6.97
C ARG A 14 -4.75 19.25 7.21
N THR A 15 -3.56 19.76 6.86
CA THR A 15 -3.29 21.22 6.77
C THR A 15 -2.19 21.54 5.74
N ILE A 16 -2.61 22.16 4.63
CA ILE A 16 -1.96 23.20 3.80
C ILE A 16 -0.43 23.13 3.59
N GLY A 17 -0.04 22.81 2.37
CA GLY A 17 1.34 22.84 1.85
C GLY A 17 1.66 21.47 1.26
N ALA A 18 1.82 21.38 -0.07
CA ALA A 18 2.13 20.18 -0.86
C ALA A 18 2.34 18.91 0.00
N ASN A 19 1.31 18.08 0.12
CA ASN A 19 1.41 16.81 0.85
C ASN A 19 2.38 15.93 0.06
N ILE A 20 3.68 16.01 0.37
CA ILE A 20 4.68 15.11 -0.18
C ILE A 20 4.38 13.77 0.47
N VAL A 21 3.52 12.99 -0.20
CA VAL A 21 3.21 11.62 0.20
C VAL A 21 4.52 10.86 0.10
N SER A 22 5.06 10.41 1.23
CA SER A 22 6.32 9.68 1.25
C SER A 22 6.15 8.26 0.70
N GLN A 23 7.23 7.68 0.18
CA GLN A 23 7.23 6.29 -0.27
C GLN A 23 6.81 5.31 0.85
N ASP A 24 7.18 5.60 2.10
CA ASP A 24 6.77 4.81 3.27
C ASP A 24 5.25 4.87 3.50
N LEU A 25 4.63 6.03 3.33
CA LEU A 25 3.18 6.18 3.46
C LEU A 25 2.44 5.40 2.36
N ILE A 26 2.98 5.39 1.15
CA ILE A 26 2.44 4.60 0.03
C ILE A 26 2.58 3.11 0.34
N PHE A 27 3.75 2.67 0.80
CA PHE A 27 4.01 1.28 1.22
C PHE A 27 2.99 0.83 2.27
N GLU A 28 2.82 1.58 3.36
CA GLU A 28 1.85 1.26 4.41
C GLU A 28 0.41 1.24 3.89
N THR A 29 0.10 2.08 2.91
CA THR A 29 -1.22 2.09 2.26
C THR A 29 -1.46 0.84 1.44
N ILE A 30 -0.48 0.40 0.66
CA ILE A 30 -0.55 -0.86 -0.08
C ILE A 30 -0.70 -2.05 0.89
N VAL A 31 0.09 -2.06 1.98
CA VAL A 31 0.04 -3.14 2.99
C VAL A 31 -1.34 -3.25 3.63
N ARG A 32 -1.95 -2.11 3.98
CA ARG A 32 -3.30 -2.09 4.55
C ARG A 32 -4.32 -2.71 3.60
N HIS A 33 -4.35 -2.25 2.35
CA HIS A 33 -5.29 -2.77 1.34
C HIS A 33 -5.00 -4.22 0.98
N THR A 34 -3.74 -4.63 1.03
CA THR A 34 -3.37 -6.04 0.85
C THR A 34 -3.97 -6.92 1.94
N ARG A 35 -4.02 -6.46 3.20
CA ARG A 35 -4.69 -7.21 4.29
C ARG A 35 -6.21 -7.24 4.13
N GLU A 36 -6.80 -6.17 3.59
CA GLU A 36 -8.24 -6.12 3.32
C GLU A 36 -8.64 -7.14 2.22
N VAL A 37 -7.82 -7.27 1.17
CA VAL A 37 -8.05 -8.19 0.06
C VAL A 37 -7.61 -9.63 0.40
N LEU A 38 -6.55 -9.80 1.18
CA LEU A 38 -5.99 -11.08 1.61
C LEU A 38 -6.02 -11.20 3.14
N PRO A 39 -7.18 -11.52 3.76
CA PRO A 39 -7.35 -11.56 5.21
C PRO A 39 -6.50 -12.64 5.92
N GLY A 40 -5.83 -13.53 5.18
CA GLY A 40 -4.87 -14.48 5.74
C GLY A 40 -3.53 -13.87 6.21
N LEU A 41 -3.31 -12.58 5.97
CA LEU A 41 -2.02 -11.90 6.20
C LEU A 41 -1.98 -10.98 7.45
N ASP A 42 -2.93 -11.08 8.36
CA ASP A 42 -3.02 -10.22 9.56
C ASP A 42 -1.76 -10.27 10.45
N GLY A 43 -1.12 -11.43 10.55
CA GLY A 43 0.13 -11.62 11.30
C GLY A 43 1.41 -11.49 10.46
N TYR A 44 1.27 -11.26 9.15
CA TYR A 44 2.41 -11.19 8.25
C TYR A 44 3.15 -9.85 8.38
N VAL A 45 4.48 -9.93 8.45
CA VAL A 45 5.37 -8.76 8.48
C VAL A 45 5.84 -8.49 7.05
N PHE A 46 5.19 -7.51 6.42
CA PHE A 46 5.49 -7.09 5.05
C PHE A 46 6.85 -6.41 4.96
N LYS A 47 7.53 -6.63 3.83
CA LYS A 47 8.81 -6.05 3.43
C LYS A 47 8.66 -5.39 2.05
N PRO A 48 9.46 -4.36 1.75
CA PRO A 48 9.49 -3.75 0.42
C PRO A 48 9.74 -4.75 -0.71
N THR A 49 10.52 -5.80 -0.45
CA THR A 49 10.85 -6.83 -1.45
C THR A 49 9.75 -7.83 -1.70
N ASP A 50 8.68 -7.84 -0.90
CA ASP A 50 7.64 -8.84 -1.05
C ASP A 50 6.85 -8.61 -2.34
N SER A 51 6.55 -9.69 -3.04
CA SER A 51 5.68 -9.65 -4.22
C SER A 51 4.25 -9.94 -3.82
N LEU A 52 3.31 -9.07 -4.19
CA LEU A 52 1.87 -9.32 -4.00
C LEU A 52 1.46 -10.67 -4.60
N ARG A 53 2.05 -11.06 -5.74
CA ARG A 53 1.80 -12.34 -6.38
C ARG A 53 2.26 -13.51 -5.52
N GLU A 54 3.46 -13.43 -4.94
CA GLU A 54 4.00 -14.48 -4.08
C GLU A 54 3.27 -14.59 -2.74
N LEU A 55 2.65 -13.48 -2.29
CA LEU A 55 1.76 -13.44 -1.13
C LEU A 55 0.36 -14.02 -1.41
N GLY A 56 0.09 -14.44 -2.65
CA GLY A 56 -1.17 -15.09 -3.04
C GLY A 56 -2.13 -14.20 -3.81
N ALA A 57 -1.79 -12.93 -4.08
CA ALA A 57 -2.65 -12.04 -4.87
C ALA A 57 -2.68 -12.46 -6.35
N ASN A 58 -3.86 -12.88 -6.80
CA ASN A 58 -4.10 -13.14 -8.22
C ASN A 58 -4.24 -11.81 -9.00
N SER A 59 -4.49 -11.87 -10.32
CA SER A 59 -4.54 -10.66 -11.15
C SER A 59 -5.67 -9.69 -10.81
N ILE A 60 -6.80 -10.20 -10.32
CA ILE A 60 -7.94 -9.38 -9.87
C ILE A 60 -7.57 -8.74 -8.54
N ASP A 61 -7.09 -9.52 -7.57
CA ASP A 61 -6.68 -9.02 -6.26
C ASP A 61 -5.64 -7.89 -6.38
N ARG A 62 -4.64 -8.07 -7.26
CA ARG A 62 -3.62 -7.03 -7.49
C ARG A 62 -4.22 -5.76 -8.08
N ALA A 63 -5.17 -5.87 -9.00
CA ALA A 63 -5.83 -4.70 -9.58
C ALA A 63 -6.63 -3.95 -8.50
N ASP A 64 -7.36 -4.67 -7.64
CA ASP A 64 -8.13 -4.09 -6.54
C ASP A 64 -7.22 -3.39 -5.52
N ILE A 65 -6.15 -4.04 -5.07
CA ILE A 65 -5.17 -3.44 -4.13
C ILE A 65 -4.58 -2.14 -4.70
N ILE A 66 -4.20 -2.14 -5.98
CA ILE A 66 -3.65 -0.95 -6.63
C ILE A 66 -4.72 0.14 -6.72
N MET A 67 -5.94 -0.19 -7.15
CA MET A 67 -7.04 0.78 -7.29
C MET A 67 -7.38 1.42 -5.94
N MET A 68 -7.56 0.62 -4.88
CA MET A 68 -7.80 1.10 -3.51
C MET A 68 -6.67 2.02 -3.01
N THR A 69 -5.42 1.69 -3.37
CA THR A 69 -4.25 2.52 -3.04
C THR A 69 -4.32 3.88 -3.72
N LEU A 70 -4.56 3.91 -5.03
CA LEU A 70 -4.65 5.16 -5.79
C LEU A 70 -5.82 6.03 -5.30
N GLU A 71 -6.99 5.44 -5.07
CA GLU A 71 -8.15 6.13 -4.51
C GLU A 71 -7.85 6.74 -3.14
N SER A 72 -7.20 5.97 -2.25
CA SER A 72 -6.82 6.46 -0.91
C SER A 72 -5.84 7.63 -0.95
N LEU A 73 -5.01 7.71 -2.00
CA LEU A 73 -4.07 8.78 -2.24
C LEU A 73 -4.65 9.91 -3.12
N SER A 74 -5.91 9.78 -3.57
CA SER A 74 -6.55 10.70 -4.52
C SER A 74 -5.78 10.86 -5.83
N LEU A 75 -5.20 9.76 -6.32
CA LEU A 75 -4.45 9.67 -7.57
C LEU A 75 -5.31 9.03 -8.66
N ASP A 76 -5.24 9.57 -9.88
CA ASP A 76 -5.99 9.07 -11.04
C ASP A 76 -5.04 8.95 -12.23
N PHE A 77 -4.40 7.80 -12.36
CA PHE A 77 -3.55 7.47 -13.51
C PHE A 77 -3.72 6.01 -13.92
N PRO A 78 -3.39 5.65 -15.18
CA PRO A 78 -3.61 4.31 -15.70
C PRO A 78 -2.90 3.20 -14.90
N LEU A 79 -3.65 2.16 -14.51
CA LEU A 79 -3.14 0.98 -13.79
C LEU A 79 -1.96 0.29 -14.49
N ILE A 80 -1.91 0.34 -15.83
CA ILE A 80 -0.83 -0.28 -16.61
C ILE A 80 0.55 0.30 -16.26
N GLU A 81 0.62 1.54 -15.78
CA GLU A 81 1.87 2.20 -15.42
C GLU A 81 2.51 1.60 -14.17
N VAL A 82 1.68 1.06 -13.27
CA VAL A 82 2.08 0.44 -12.00
C VAL A 82 2.03 -1.10 -12.04
N ALA A 83 1.33 -1.69 -13.01
CA ALA A 83 1.19 -3.14 -13.15
C ALA A 83 2.52 -3.90 -13.38
N LYS A 84 3.58 -3.18 -13.78
CA LYS A 84 4.94 -3.75 -13.96
C LYS A 84 5.71 -3.97 -12.65
N ALA A 85 5.22 -3.44 -11.52
CA ALA A 85 5.85 -3.60 -10.21
C ALA A 85 6.01 -5.08 -9.87
N GLN A 86 7.21 -5.49 -9.48
CA GLN A 86 7.50 -6.87 -9.08
C GLN A 86 7.33 -7.06 -7.57
N SER A 87 7.59 -6.00 -6.81
CA SER A 87 7.46 -5.95 -5.36
C SER A 87 6.59 -4.77 -4.90
N ILE A 88 6.17 -4.82 -3.63
CA ILE A 88 5.42 -3.71 -3.00
C ILE A 88 6.27 -2.43 -2.96
N GLY A 89 7.58 -2.56 -2.74
CA GLY A 89 8.53 -1.46 -2.76
C GLY A 89 8.65 -0.81 -4.13
N ASP A 90 8.70 -1.62 -5.21
CA ASP A 90 8.67 -1.11 -6.58
C ASP A 90 7.36 -0.38 -6.87
N LEU A 91 6.23 -0.95 -6.43
CA LEU A 91 4.93 -0.33 -6.59
C LEU A 91 4.89 1.03 -5.90
N ALA A 92 5.33 1.10 -4.64
CA ALA A 92 5.42 2.34 -3.90
C ALA A 92 6.34 3.36 -4.57
N GLY A 93 7.48 2.92 -5.10
CA GLY A 93 8.43 3.77 -5.82
C GLY A 93 7.86 4.32 -7.13
N ILE A 94 7.15 3.50 -7.91
CA ILE A 94 6.50 3.95 -9.15
C ILE A 94 5.42 5.00 -8.85
N ILE A 95 4.58 4.76 -7.83
CA ILE A 95 3.55 5.72 -7.42
C ILE A 95 4.19 7.02 -6.92
N HIS A 96 5.24 6.93 -6.08
CA HIS A 96 5.96 8.09 -5.56
C HIS A 96 6.61 8.93 -6.67
N ALA A 97 7.10 8.30 -7.74
CA ALA A 97 7.69 9.02 -8.86
C ALA A 97 6.68 9.83 -9.71
N LYS A 98 5.37 9.69 -9.43
CA LYS A 98 4.28 10.36 -10.16
C LYS A 98 3.72 11.59 -9.44
N ILE A 99 4.18 11.88 -8.22
CA ILE A 99 3.72 12.96 -7.34
C ILE A 99 4.85 13.93 -7.01
#